data_AF-A0A2V5UDJ4-F1
#
_entry.id   AF-A0A2V5UDJ4-F1
#
_cell.length_a   1.000
_cell.length_b   1.000
_cell.length_c   1.000
_cell.angle_alpha   90.00
_cell.angle_beta   90.00
_cell.angle_gamma   90.00
#
_symmetry.space_group_name_H-M   'P 1'
#
loop_
_entity.id
_entity.type
_entity.pdbx_description
1 polymer ?
#
loop_
_entity_poly.entity_id
_entity_poly.type
_entity_poly.pdbx_seq_one_letter_code
_entity_poly.pdbx_strand_id
1 'polypeptide(L)' 'MQDQVNKPIFVLGSPRSGTSVLTWCLGQHPNIFPVPESNWMGDFAVNAAIGYQIGAARGDRSI' A
#
# COMPACT_ATOMS: atom_id res chain seq x y z
N MET A 1 9.90 -24.34 7.15
CA MET A 1 8.89 -23.27 7.00
C MET A 1 8.98 -22.83 5.57
N GLN A 2 7.94 -23.03 4.76
CA GLN A 2 7.97 -22.61 3.36
C GLN A 2 7.97 -21.07 3.35
N ASP A 3 8.91 -20.44 2.65
CA ASP A 3 8.87 -19.01 2.34
C ASP A 3 7.68 -18.74 1.41
N GLN A 4 6.50 -18.60 2.01
CA GLN A 4 5.32 -18.17 1.27
C GLN A 4 5.45 -16.68 0.99
N VAL A 5 5.82 -16.35 -0.24
CA VAL A 5 5.77 -14.98 -0.74
C VAL A 5 4.31 -14.52 -0.71
N ASN A 6 4.03 -13.44 0.02
CA ASN A 6 2.72 -12.81 0.04
C ASN A 6 2.28 -12.44 -1.39
N LYS A 7 1.03 -12.76 -1.76
CA LYS A 7 0.45 -12.46 -3.08
C LYS A 7 -0.68 -11.42 -2.95
N PRO A 8 -0.35 -10.13 -2.72
CA PRO A 8 -1.36 -9.09 -2.60
C PRO A 8 -2.06 -8.84 -3.94
N ILE A 9 -3.33 -8.44 -3.87
CA ILE A 9 -4.12 -7.99 -5.01
C ILE A 9 -4.35 -6.49 -4.85
N PHE A 10 -3.89 -5.69 -5.81
CA PHE A 10 -4.12 -4.25 -5.82
C PHE A 10 -5.28 -3.91 -6.76
N VAL A 11 -6.36 -3.36 -6.21
CA VAL A 11 -7.48 -2.84 -6.98
C VAL A 11 -7.24 -1.36 -7.23
N LEU A 12 -7.05 -0.97 -8.50
CA LEU A 12 -6.72 0.39 -8.92
C LEU A 12 -7.78 0.90 -9.91
N GLY A 13 -8.02 2.21 -9.91
CA GLY A 13 -8.94 2.87 -10.82
C GLY A 13 -9.20 4.32 -10.43
N SER A 14 -9.87 5.08 -11.29
CA SER A 14 -10.30 6.44 -10.96
C SER A 14 -11.40 6.40 -9.89
N PRO A 15 -11.59 7.48 -9.11
CA PRO A 15 -12.74 7.59 -8.22
C PRO A 15 -14.05 7.29 -8.97
N ARG A 16 -14.96 6.56 -8.31
CA ARG A 16 -16.29 6.17 -8.84
C ARG A 16 -16.29 5.21 -10.05
N SER A 17 -15.17 4.56 -10.36
CA SER A 17 -15.09 3.52 -11.41
C SER A 17 -15.51 2.11 -10.95
N GLY A 18 -15.99 1.96 -9.71
CA GLY A 18 -16.40 0.66 -9.17
C GLY A 18 -15.30 -0.13 -8.47
N THR A 19 -14.17 0.51 -8.13
CA THR A 19 -13.09 -0.13 -7.34
C THR A 19 -13.59 -0.69 -6.01
N SER A 20 -14.44 0.04 -5.28
CA SER A 20 -14.99 -0.42 -4.00
C SER A 20 -15.85 -1.67 -4.15
N VAL A 21 -16.76 -1.72 -5.15
CA VAL A 21 -17.62 -2.89 -5.35
C VAL A 21 -16.78 -4.11 -5.76
N LEU A 22 -15.76 -3.93 -6.61
CA LEU A 22 -14.84 -5.00 -6.99
C LEU A 22 -14.09 -5.57 -5.77
N THR A 23 -13.56 -4.72 -4.88
CA THR A 23 -12.90 -5.15 -3.65
C THR A 23 -13.83 -6.03 -2.79
N TRP A 24 -15.09 -5.63 -2.64
CA TRP A 24 -16.06 -6.41 -1.85
C TRP A 24 -16.50 -7.70 -2.52
N CYS A 25 -16.60 -7.74 -3.86
CA CYS A 25 -16.83 -8.96 -4.61
C CYS A 25 -15.68 -9.96 -4.44
N LEU A 26 -14.43 -9.50 -4.52
CA LEU A 26 -13.25 -10.34 -4.28
C LEU A 26 -13.23 -10.88 -2.84
N GLY A 27 -13.66 -10.08 -1.87
CA GLY A 27 -13.78 -10.48 -0.47
C GLY A 27 -14.84 -11.57 -0.19
N GLN A 28 -15.69 -11.92 -1.16
CA GLN A 28 -16.57 -13.10 -1.02
C GLN A 28 -15.81 -14.42 -1.18
N HIS A 29 -14.58 -14.40 -1.70
CA HIS A 29 -13.76 -15.60 -1.82
C HIS A 29 -13.12 -15.96 -0.46
N PRO A 30 -13.19 -17.22 0.00
CA PRO A 30 -12.80 -17.60 1.37
C PRO A 30 -11.31 -17.38 1.69
N ASN A 31 -10.46 -17.32 0.65
CA ASN A 31 -9.02 -17.11 0.79
C ASN A 31 -8.58 -15.68 0.46
N ILE A 32 -9.51 -14.73 0.31
CA ILE A 32 -9.20 -13.33 0.04
C ILE A 32 -9.77 -12.46 1.15
N PHE A 33 -8.90 -11.70 1.80
CA PHE A 33 -9.29 -10.77 2.85
C PHE A 33 -9.39 -9.35 2.27
N PRO A 34 -10.59 -8.75 2.15
CA PRO A 34 -10.74 -7.38 1.67
C PRO A 34 -10.27 -6.39 2.74
N VAL A 35 -9.59 -5.33 2.33
CA VAL A 35 -9.15 -4.24 3.20
C VAL A 35 -9.85 -2.93 2.83
N PRO A 36 -10.09 -2.02 3.80
CA PRO A 36 -10.61 -0.69 3.52
C PRO A 36 -9.70 0.12 2.58
N GLU A 37 -10.28 1.16 1.98
CA GLU A 37 -9.57 2.03 1.04
C GLU A 37 -8.33 2.67 1.69
N SER A 38 -7.18 2.52 1.03
CA SER A 38 -5.87 2.95 1.55
C SER A 38 -5.50 4.34 1.05
N ASN A 39 -6.42 5.31 1.19
CA ASN A 39 -6.25 6.69 0.71
C ASN A 39 -5.00 7.38 1.28
N TRP A 40 -4.56 6.96 2.47
CA TRP A 40 -3.36 7.47 3.15
C TRP A 40 -2.04 7.00 2.51
N MET A 41 -2.06 5.94 1.71
CA MET A 41 -0.83 5.28 1.25
C MET A 41 -0.01 6.14 0.29
N GLY A 42 -0.69 6.95 -0.54
CA GLY A 42 -0.03 7.91 -1.43
C GLY A 42 0.72 8.99 -0.66
N ASP A 43 0.03 9.67 0.25
CA ASP A 43 0.63 10.70 1.11
C ASP A 43 1.76 10.11 1.97
N PHE A 44 1.56 8.92 2.52
CA PHE A 44 2.58 8.22 3.30
C PHE A 44 3.85 7.98 2.47
N ALA A 45 3.73 7.45 1.25
CA ALA A 45 4.88 7.16 0.39
C ALA A 45 5.69 8.42 0.06
N VAL A 46 5.00 9.52 -0.26
CA VAL A 46 5.65 10.82 -0.54
C VAL A 46 6.37 11.36 0.70
N ASN A 47 5.69 11.38 1.85
CA ASN A 47 6.28 11.90 3.08
C ASN A 47 7.45 11.04 3.58
N ALA A 48 7.36 9.71 3.46
CA ALA A 48 8.45 8.81 3.81
C ALA A 48 9.68 9.04 2.92
N ALA A 49 9.49 9.23 1.61
CA ALA A 49 10.57 9.54 0.70
C ALA A 49 11.24 10.88 1.03
N ILE A 50 10.45 11.94 1.28
CA ILE A 50 10.97 13.26 1.67
C ILE A 50 11.73 13.17 3.00
N GLY A 51 11.13 12.54 4.01
CA GLY A 51 11.74 12.36 5.33
C GLY A 51 13.05 11.61 5.25
N TYR A 52 13.12 10.56 4.42
CA TYR A 52 14.37 9.85 4.15
C TYR A 52 15.41 10.74 3.51
N GLN A 53 15.07 11.50 2.45
CA GLN A 53 16.02 12.39 1.78
C GLN A 53 16.59 13.44 2.73
N ILE A 54 15.75 14.04 3.58
CA ILE A 54 16.19 15.04 4.57
C ILE A 54 17.03 14.38 5.67
N GLY A 55 16.56 13.28 6.25
CA GLY A 55 17.21 12.59 7.36
C GLY A 55 18.54 11.95 6.98
N ALA A 56 18.61 11.38 5.77
CA ALA A 56 19.82 10.75 5.24
C ALA A 56 20.77 11.74 4.55
N ALA A 57 20.40 13.02 4.38
CA ALA A 57 21.23 14.02 3.69
C ALA A 57 22.65 14.17 4.30
N ARG A 58 22.82 13.85 5.58
CA ARG A 58 24.12 13.91 6.26
C ARG A 58 24.98 12.66 6.05
N GLY A 59 24.42 11.56 5.52
CA GLY A 59 25.12 10.29 5.33
C GLY A 59 25.85 9.84 6.60
N ASP A 60 27.09 9.38 6.46
CA ASP A 60 27.94 8.93 7.57
C ASP A 60 28.43 10.08 8.50
N ARG A 61 27.97 11.33 8.27
CA ARG A 61 28.31 12.50 9.10
C ARG A 61 27.23 12.83 10.13
N SER A 62 26.18 12.01 10.24
CA SER A 62 25.24 12.06 11.36
C SER A 62 25.93 11.51 12.61
N ILE A 63 26.11 12.37 13.62
CA ILE A 63 26.64 12.01 14.96
C ILE A 63 25.70 11.09 15.73
#